data_AF-A0A7R9R1Y4-F1
#
_entry.id   AF-A0A7R9R1Y4-F1
#
_cell.length_a   1.000
_cell.length_b   1.000
_cell.length_c   1.000
_cell.angle_alpha   90.00
_cell.angle_beta   90.00
_cell.angle_gamma   90.00
#
_symmetry.space_group_name_H-M   'P 1'
#
loop_
_entity.id
_entity.type
_entity.pdbx_description
1 polymer ?
#
loop_
_entity_poly.entity_id
_entity_poly.type
_entity_poly.pdbx_seq_one_letter_code
_entity_poly.pdbx_strand_id
1 'polypeptide(L)'
;PKPIPIFGNLLSLSLKPRPLLELEWYKKYGKIYGLYYSAKPRLTVADPALIKQILVKDFNAFRNRSLSPGQDGLNMFRARDNSWKRVRAIVSPTFTSGKMRKMYALINHCYEDFLNTLDNNVSNGVNEVELKQLMGAYTMDVIASCAFATKLNSYADPNNPFLTNAFNFINASNRTGRLPLPSFIVNTNIYRRVVST
;
A
#
# COMPACT_ATOMS: atom_id res chain seq x y z
N PRO A 1 -15.27 9.04 18.17
CA PRO A 1 -15.92 7.80 18.66
C PRO A 1 -15.44 7.48 20.07
N LYS A 2 -16.32 7.03 20.98
CA LYS A 2 -15.94 6.78 22.38
C LYS A 2 -14.87 5.67 22.45
N PRO A 3 -13.69 5.94 23.03
CA PRO A 3 -12.64 4.92 23.15
C PRO A 3 -13.00 3.89 24.22
N ILE A 4 -12.59 2.65 23.99
CA ILE A 4 -12.66 1.56 24.98
C ILE A 4 -11.38 1.65 25.84
N PRO A 5 -11.45 1.43 27.17
CA PRO A 5 -10.26 1.38 28.01
C PRO A 5 -9.16 0.46 27.43
N ILE A 6 -7.89 0.86 27.56
CA ILE A 6 -6.68 0.16 27.08
C ILE A 6 -6.53 0.09 25.55
N PHE A 7 -7.59 -0.24 24.81
CA PHE A 7 -7.54 -0.48 23.36
C PHE A 7 -7.91 0.74 22.50
N GLY A 8 -8.52 1.77 23.09
CA GLY A 8 -9.00 2.94 22.36
C GLY A 8 -10.06 2.53 21.33
N ASN A 9 -9.86 2.91 20.07
CA ASN A 9 -10.70 2.57 18.93
C ASN A 9 -10.13 1.43 18.06
N LEU A 10 -9.04 0.77 18.50
CA LEU A 10 -8.41 -0.31 17.72
C LEU A 10 -9.34 -1.51 17.52
N LEU A 11 -10.17 -1.85 18.51
CA LEU A 11 -11.10 -2.96 18.39
C LEU A 11 -12.10 -2.74 17.24
N SER A 12 -12.64 -1.52 17.12
CA SER A 12 -13.55 -1.16 16.02
C SER A 12 -12.88 -1.33 14.65
N LEU A 13 -11.59 -1.03 14.54
CA LEU A 13 -10.80 -1.23 13.32
C LEU A 13 -10.54 -2.71 13.00
N SER A 14 -10.56 -3.59 13.99
CA SER A 14 -10.41 -5.03 13.75
C SER A 14 -11.71 -5.70 13.29
N LEU A 15 -12.86 -5.10 13.60
CA LEU A 15 -14.19 -5.67 13.32
C LEU A 15 -14.73 -5.26 11.95
N LYS A 16 -14.44 -4.04 11.50
CA LYS A 16 -14.89 -3.52 10.21
C LYS A 16 -13.70 -3.09 9.34
N PRO A 17 -13.81 -3.16 8.00
CA PRO A 17 -12.84 -2.59 7.10
C PRO A 17 -12.65 -1.09 7.39
N ARG A 18 -11.39 -0.68 7.51
CA ARG A 18 -11.02 0.69 7.90
C ARG A 18 -11.68 1.79 7.05
N PRO A 19 -11.73 1.71 5.70
CA PRO A 19 -12.33 2.76 4.89
C PRO A 19 -13.82 2.98 5.19
N LEU A 20 -14.57 1.89 5.39
CA LEU A 20 -16.00 1.95 5.72
C LEU A 20 -16.21 2.59 7.10
N LEU A 21 -15.37 2.23 8.08
CA LEU A 21 -15.43 2.78 9.42
C LEU A 21 -15.06 4.27 9.45
N GLU A 22 -14.03 4.68 8.70
CA GLU A 22 -13.66 6.09 8.56
C GLU A 22 -14.78 6.90 7.90
N LEU A 23 -15.50 6.34 6.91
CA LEU A 23 -16.67 6.97 6.31
C LEU A 23 -17.84 7.11 7.31
N GLU A 24 -18.13 6.07 8.10
CA GLU A 24 -19.15 6.12 9.16
C GLU A 24 -18.82 7.21 10.19
N TRP A 25 -17.56 7.29 10.62
CA TRP A 25 -17.12 8.32 11.58
C TRP A 25 -17.12 9.71 10.97
N TYR A 26 -16.73 9.87 9.72
CA TYR A 26 -16.83 11.15 9.01
C TYR A 26 -18.28 11.62 8.94
N LYS A 27 -19.23 10.74 8.56
CA LYS A 27 -20.65 11.10 8.52
C LYS A 27 -21.22 11.46 9.90
N LYS A 28 -20.74 10.81 10.95
CA LYS A 28 -21.26 10.98 12.31
C LYS A 28 -20.64 12.17 13.06
N TYR A 29 -19.34 12.38 12.93
CA TYR A 29 -18.57 13.36 13.71
C TYR A 29 -18.11 14.56 12.88
N GLY A 30 -18.29 14.50 11.56
CA GLY A 30 -17.92 15.57 10.64
C GLY A 30 -16.48 15.47 10.13
N LYS A 31 -16.00 16.60 9.59
CA LYS A 31 -14.71 16.69 8.88
C LYS A 31 -13.49 16.54 9.80
N ILE A 32 -13.65 16.72 11.10
CA ILE A 32 -12.56 16.66 12.07
C ILE A 32 -13.04 15.84 13.27
N TYR A 33 -12.30 14.79 13.62
CA TYR A 33 -12.64 13.98 14.79
C TYR A 33 -11.43 13.31 15.41
N GLY A 34 -11.48 13.12 16.73
CA GLY A 34 -10.47 12.44 17.51
C GLY A 34 -10.68 10.93 17.59
N LEU A 35 -9.56 10.21 17.59
CA LEU A 35 -9.44 8.76 17.80
C LEU A 35 -8.34 8.49 18.81
N TYR A 36 -8.36 7.30 19.41
CA TYR A 36 -7.27 6.78 20.21
C TYR A 36 -6.86 5.41 19.68
N TYR A 37 -5.59 5.22 19.34
CA TYR A 37 -5.06 3.89 19.05
C TYR A 37 -4.28 3.44 20.28
N SER A 38 -4.91 2.61 21.12
CA SER A 38 -4.48 2.38 22.50
C SER A 38 -4.32 3.74 23.22
N ALA A 39 -3.20 4.00 23.87
CA ALA A 39 -2.93 5.26 24.57
C ALA A 39 -2.56 6.44 23.64
N LYS A 40 -2.40 6.23 22.32
CA LYS A 40 -1.93 7.27 21.40
C LYS A 40 -3.11 8.03 20.78
N PRO A 41 -3.24 9.35 21.03
CA PRO A 41 -4.26 10.15 20.38
C PRO A 41 -3.97 10.28 18.88
N ARG A 42 -5.03 10.36 18.08
CA ARG A 42 -4.99 10.60 16.65
C ARG A 42 -6.09 11.56 16.26
N LEU A 43 -5.76 12.48 15.37
CA LEU A 43 -6.71 13.42 14.80
C LEU A 43 -6.93 13.04 13.33
N THR A 44 -8.17 12.78 12.96
CA THR A 44 -8.55 12.67 11.55
C THR A 44 -8.99 14.04 11.05
N VAL A 45 -8.44 14.45 9.91
CA VAL A 45 -8.72 15.73 9.26
C VAL A 45 -9.13 15.47 7.82
N ALA A 46 -10.35 15.88 7.47
CA ALA A 46 -10.93 15.80 6.14
C ALA A 46 -11.29 17.19 5.56
N ASP A 47 -10.79 18.27 6.19
CA ASP A 47 -10.90 19.62 5.68
C ASP A 47 -9.71 19.94 4.73
N PRO A 48 -9.94 20.29 3.46
CA PRO A 48 -8.87 20.55 2.50
C PRO A 48 -7.93 21.70 2.90
N ALA A 49 -8.43 22.75 3.56
CA ALA A 49 -7.60 23.87 3.99
C ALA A 49 -6.65 23.44 5.10
N LEU A 50 -7.12 22.65 6.06
CA LEU A 50 -6.28 22.09 7.12
C LEU A 50 -5.32 21.02 6.59
N ILE A 51 -5.75 20.18 5.64
CA ILE A 51 -4.86 19.20 4.98
C ILE A 51 -3.71 19.93 4.29
N LYS A 52 -3.98 21.02 3.56
CA LYS A 52 -2.95 21.86 2.92
C LYS A 52 -2.03 22.49 3.97
N GLN A 53 -2.60 22.97 5.08
CA GLN A 53 -1.82 23.53 6.19
C GLN A 53 -0.83 22.48 6.73
N ILE A 54 -1.30 21.28 7.06
CA ILE A 54 -0.50 20.20 7.67
C ILE A 54 0.53 19.63 6.69
N LEU A 55 0.13 19.28 5.47
CA LEU A 55 0.96 18.55 4.52
C LEU A 55 1.93 19.45 3.73
N VAL A 56 1.66 20.75 3.63
CA VAL A 56 2.46 21.68 2.81
C VAL A 56 3.08 22.78 3.66
N LYS A 57 2.25 23.63 4.29
CA LYS A 57 2.75 24.83 5.00
C LYS A 57 3.56 24.47 6.24
N ASP A 58 3.01 23.59 7.07
CA ASP A 58 3.60 23.16 8.34
C ASP A 58 4.30 21.79 8.21
N PHE A 59 4.71 21.42 6.99
CA PHE A 59 5.32 20.12 6.71
C PHE A 59 6.50 19.80 7.65
N ASN A 60 7.30 20.82 8.02
CA ASN A 60 8.44 20.63 8.92
C ASN A 60 8.04 20.10 10.31
N ALA A 61 6.85 20.46 10.81
CA ALA A 61 6.30 19.95 12.07
C ALA A 61 5.69 18.54 11.91
N PHE A 62 5.12 18.23 10.74
CA PHE A 62 4.40 16.98 10.45
C PHE A 62 5.16 16.01 9.53
N ARG A 63 6.49 16.12 9.43
CA ARG A 63 7.31 15.40 8.44
C ARG A 63 7.37 13.88 8.59
N ASN A 64 7.18 13.37 9.82
CA ASN A 64 7.38 11.95 10.13
C ASN A 64 6.07 11.15 10.10
N ARG A 65 6.12 9.95 9.51
CA ARG A 65 4.99 9.02 9.52
C ARG A 65 4.86 8.33 10.88
N SER A 66 3.63 8.00 11.26
CA SER A 66 3.35 7.25 12.50
C SER A 66 3.81 5.80 12.37
N LEU A 67 4.94 5.46 12.98
CA LEU A 67 5.48 4.09 13.08
C LEU A 67 5.34 3.55 14.50
N SER A 68 5.31 2.23 14.65
CA SER A 68 5.45 1.59 15.97
C SER A 68 6.89 1.71 16.47
N PRO A 69 7.14 1.70 17.80
CA PRO A 69 8.51 1.65 18.32
C PRO A 69 9.32 0.52 17.70
N GLY A 70 10.59 0.77 17.36
CA GLY A 70 11.47 -0.20 16.70
C GLY A 70 11.19 -0.41 15.21
N GLN A 71 10.24 0.34 14.61
CA GLN A 71 9.97 0.27 13.19
C GLN A 71 10.71 1.33 12.35
N ASP A 72 11.67 2.05 12.89
CA ASP A 72 12.47 2.95 12.07
C ASP A 72 13.30 2.14 11.05
N GLY A 73 13.51 2.72 9.86
CA GLY A 73 14.18 2.01 8.77
C GLY A 73 14.80 2.95 7.75
N LEU A 74 15.65 2.40 6.88
CA LEU A 74 16.39 3.18 5.89
C LEU A 74 15.60 3.50 4.62
N ASN A 75 14.42 2.89 4.43
CA ASN A 75 13.58 3.18 3.27
C ASN A 75 12.77 4.48 3.46
N MET A 76 12.35 5.10 2.35
CA MET A 76 11.65 6.39 2.33
C MET A 76 10.35 6.41 3.16
N PHE A 77 9.72 5.26 3.42
CA PHE A 77 8.47 5.17 4.17
C PHE A 77 8.68 5.11 5.69
N ARG A 78 9.87 4.70 6.14
CA ARG A 78 10.20 4.47 7.56
C ARG A 78 11.32 5.37 8.07
N ALA A 79 12.08 6.00 7.17
CA ALA A 79 13.09 6.99 7.52
C ALA A 79 12.43 8.22 8.16
N ARG A 80 13.15 8.85 9.09
CA ARG A 80 12.70 10.04 9.82
C ARG A 80 13.61 11.22 9.57
N ASP A 81 13.07 12.42 9.70
CA ASP A 81 13.83 13.66 9.78
C ASP A 81 14.87 13.85 8.66
N ASN A 82 16.14 14.09 8.99
CA ASN A 82 17.21 14.28 8.02
C ASN A 82 17.54 13.01 7.22
N SER A 83 17.33 11.83 7.80
CA SER A 83 17.49 10.56 7.08
C SER A 83 16.47 10.46 5.95
N TRP A 84 15.20 10.80 6.23
CA TRP A 84 14.18 10.88 5.19
C TRP A 84 14.51 11.90 4.11
N LYS A 85 14.98 13.11 4.49
CA LYS A 85 15.39 14.14 3.52
C LYS A 85 16.50 13.62 2.59
N ARG A 86 17.51 12.95 3.16
CA ARG A 86 18.61 12.35 2.41
C ARG A 86 18.12 11.27 1.44
N VAL A 87 17.35 10.30 1.92
CA VAL A 87 16.80 9.22 1.08
C VAL A 87 15.94 9.79 -0.04
N ARG A 88 15.07 10.75 0.27
CA ARG A 88 14.22 11.39 -0.74
C ARG A 88 15.02 12.13 -1.81
N ALA A 89 16.09 12.84 -1.44
CA ALA A 89 16.96 13.52 -2.39
C ALA A 89 17.66 12.54 -3.36
N ILE A 90 17.98 11.33 -2.90
CA ILE A 90 18.58 10.28 -3.73
C ILE A 90 17.55 9.66 -4.68
N VAL A 91 16.34 9.37 -4.21
CA VAL A 91 15.32 8.62 -4.98
C VAL A 91 14.54 9.51 -5.97
N SER A 92 14.27 10.77 -5.62
CA SER A 92 13.40 11.64 -6.43
C SER A 92 13.89 11.86 -7.88
N PRO A 93 15.20 12.04 -8.16
CA PRO A 93 15.70 12.24 -9.52
C PRO A 93 15.42 11.08 -10.49
N THR A 94 15.20 9.86 -9.98
CA THR A 94 14.88 8.67 -10.79
C THR A 94 13.56 8.83 -11.55
N PHE A 95 12.61 9.61 -11.02
CA PHE A 95 11.27 9.75 -11.57
C PHE A 95 11.04 11.07 -12.34
N THR A 96 12.11 11.70 -12.82
CA THR A 96 11.99 12.87 -13.71
C THR A 96 11.38 12.48 -15.06
N SER A 97 10.69 13.41 -15.72
CA SER A 97 10.05 13.16 -17.03
C SER A 97 11.03 12.61 -18.07
N GLY A 98 12.29 13.07 -18.05
CA GLY A 98 13.34 12.58 -18.95
C GLY A 98 13.76 11.13 -18.67
N LYS A 99 13.81 10.71 -17.40
CA LYS A 99 14.09 9.32 -17.02
C LYS A 99 12.89 8.42 -17.30
N MET A 100 11.68 8.89 -17.00
CA MET A 100 10.44 8.16 -17.31
C MET A 100 10.29 7.89 -18.81
N ARG A 101 10.62 8.87 -19.67
CA ARG A 101 10.61 8.66 -21.12
C ARG A 101 11.60 7.57 -21.58
N LYS A 102 12.74 7.42 -20.90
CA LYS A 102 13.70 6.34 -21.20
C LYS A 102 13.19 4.97 -20.75
N MET A 103 12.41 4.91 -19.68
CA MET A 103 11.77 3.67 -19.21
C MET A 103 10.60 3.22 -20.10
N TYR A 104 9.98 4.15 -20.84
CA TYR A 104 8.79 3.88 -21.65
C TYR A 104 8.94 2.68 -22.60
N ALA A 105 10.09 2.55 -23.27
CA ALA A 105 10.34 1.41 -24.17
C ALA A 105 10.31 0.05 -23.43
N LEU A 106 10.85 0.01 -22.21
CA LEU A 106 10.83 -1.20 -21.36
C LEU A 106 9.41 -1.51 -20.89
N ILE A 107 8.64 -0.48 -20.51
CA ILE A 107 7.25 -0.62 -20.09
C ILE A 107 6.40 -1.18 -21.25
N ASN A 108 6.56 -0.62 -22.45
CA ASN A 108 5.86 -1.09 -23.64
C ASN A 108 6.21 -2.55 -23.95
N HIS A 109 7.48 -2.95 -23.83
CA HIS A 109 7.84 -4.36 -24.02
C HIS A 109 7.09 -5.27 -23.02
N CYS A 110 7.03 -4.91 -21.74
CA CYS A 110 6.27 -5.68 -20.75
C CYS A 110 4.76 -5.69 -21.07
N TYR A 111 4.25 -4.63 -21.69
CA TYR A 111 2.85 -4.54 -22.12
C TYR A 111 2.54 -5.48 -23.29
N GLU A 112 3.43 -5.56 -24.29
CA GLU A 112 3.28 -6.54 -25.38
C GLU A 112 3.31 -7.99 -24.85
N ASP A 113 4.24 -8.31 -23.93
CA ASP A 113 4.30 -9.63 -23.28
C ASP A 113 2.99 -9.94 -22.50
N PHE A 114 2.40 -8.92 -21.86
CA PHE A 114 1.09 -9.03 -21.19
C PHE A 114 -0.05 -9.31 -22.18
N LEU A 115 -0.12 -8.60 -23.31
CA LEU A 115 -1.16 -8.83 -24.33
C LEU A 115 -1.05 -10.22 -24.94
N ASN A 116 0.17 -10.65 -25.30
CA ASN A 116 0.41 -12.00 -25.82
C ASN A 116 -0.05 -13.07 -24.83
N THR A 117 0.15 -12.86 -23.53
CA THR A 117 -0.32 -13.77 -22.48
C THR A 117 -1.85 -13.85 -22.45
N LEU A 118 -2.54 -12.72 -22.57
CA LEU A 118 -4.00 -12.68 -22.65
C LEU A 118 -4.52 -13.41 -23.90
N ASP A 119 -3.95 -13.15 -25.06
CA ASP A 119 -4.34 -13.79 -26.32
C ASP A 119 -4.13 -15.31 -26.27
N ASN A 120 -3.03 -15.76 -25.65
CA ASN A 120 -2.78 -17.18 -25.41
C ASN A 120 -3.80 -17.80 -24.46
N ASN A 121 -4.18 -17.10 -23.37
CA ASN A 121 -5.20 -17.59 -22.45
C ASN A 121 -6.55 -17.78 -23.16
N VAL A 122 -6.97 -16.79 -23.95
CA VAL A 122 -8.21 -16.84 -24.74
C VAL A 122 -8.15 -18.00 -25.74
N SER A 123 -7.03 -18.15 -26.46
CA SER A 123 -6.83 -19.21 -27.46
C SER A 123 -6.88 -20.61 -26.83
N ASN A 124 -6.46 -20.75 -25.57
CA ASN A 124 -6.52 -21.99 -24.80
C ASN A 124 -7.88 -22.23 -24.12
N GLY A 125 -8.90 -21.40 -24.41
CA GLY A 125 -10.25 -21.53 -23.86
C GLY A 125 -10.40 -21.06 -22.41
N VAL A 126 -9.45 -20.27 -21.90
CA VAL A 126 -9.55 -19.66 -20.57
C VAL A 126 -10.49 -18.46 -20.66
N ASN A 127 -11.69 -18.60 -20.08
CA ASN A 127 -12.74 -17.57 -20.12
C ASN A 127 -12.72 -16.64 -18.90
N GLU A 128 -11.93 -16.97 -17.88
CA GLU A 128 -11.85 -16.21 -16.62
C GLU A 128 -10.39 -16.07 -16.19
N VAL A 129 -10.01 -14.85 -15.78
CA VAL A 129 -8.67 -14.54 -15.29
C VAL A 129 -8.74 -13.80 -13.96
N GLU A 130 -7.82 -14.11 -13.05
CA GLU A 130 -7.69 -13.40 -11.79
C GLU A 130 -6.89 -12.11 -12.01
N LEU A 131 -7.58 -10.98 -12.08
CA LEU A 131 -6.99 -9.70 -12.49
C LEU A 131 -5.86 -9.23 -11.57
N LYS A 132 -5.93 -9.52 -10.26
CA LYS A 132 -4.90 -9.07 -9.31
C LYS A 132 -3.58 -9.79 -9.52
N GLN A 133 -3.60 -11.10 -9.77
CA GLN A 133 -2.43 -11.88 -10.14
C GLN A 133 -1.88 -11.41 -11.47
N LEU A 134 -2.73 -11.26 -12.48
CA LEU A 134 -2.30 -10.86 -13.82
C LEU A 134 -1.66 -9.45 -13.84
N MET A 135 -2.35 -8.45 -13.28
CA MET A 135 -1.82 -7.09 -13.18
C MET A 135 -0.65 -6.99 -12.20
N GLY A 136 -0.64 -7.85 -11.18
CA GLY A 136 0.49 -8.01 -10.26
C GLY A 136 1.74 -8.46 -11.00
N ALA A 137 1.65 -9.52 -11.80
CA ALA A 137 2.74 -10.02 -12.64
C ALA A 137 3.24 -8.94 -13.62
N TYR A 138 2.34 -8.25 -14.32
CA TYR A 138 2.69 -7.12 -15.19
C TYR A 138 3.48 -6.03 -14.45
N THR A 139 2.96 -5.60 -13.30
CA THR A 139 3.60 -4.54 -12.49
C THR A 139 4.99 -4.99 -12.03
N MET A 140 5.15 -6.26 -11.67
CA MET A 140 6.42 -6.82 -11.25
C MET A 140 7.43 -6.92 -12.40
N ASP A 141 7.01 -7.31 -13.61
CA ASP A 141 7.86 -7.31 -14.80
C ASP A 141 8.35 -5.91 -15.14
N VAL A 142 7.45 -4.92 -15.08
CA VAL A 142 7.82 -3.51 -15.30
C VAL A 142 8.85 -3.04 -14.27
N ILE A 143 8.66 -3.36 -12.98
CA ILE A 143 9.61 -2.99 -11.92
C ILE A 143 10.95 -3.69 -12.14
N ALA A 144 10.96 -4.99 -12.43
CA ALA A 144 12.19 -5.75 -12.64
C ALA A 144 12.98 -5.25 -13.86
N SER A 145 12.27 -4.97 -14.95
CA SER A 145 12.86 -4.45 -16.17
C SER A 145 13.42 -3.03 -15.96
N CYS A 146 12.63 -2.12 -15.39
CA CYS A 146 13.05 -0.72 -15.24
C CYS A 146 14.07 -0.50 -14.13
N ALA A 147 13.92 -1.15 -12.98
CA ALA A 147 14.75 -0.91 -11.79
C ALA A 147 15.96 -1.84 -11.70
N PHE A 148 15.87 -3.06 -12.24
CA PHE A 148 16.90 -4.08 -12.11
C PHE A 148 17.43 -4.59 -13.46
N ALA A 149 16.99 -4.01 -14.59
CA ALA A 149 17.35 -4.44 -15.94
C ALA A 149 17.17 -5.95 -16.16
N THR A 150 16.17 -6.54 -15.49
CA THR A 150 15.92 -7.98 -15.47
C THR A 150 14.60 -8.28 -16.15
N LYS A 151 14.62 -9.14 -17.17
CA LYS A 151 13.39 -9.66 -17.78
C LYS A 151 12.86 -10.80 -16.92
N LEU A 152 11.78 -10.54 -16.22
CA LEU A 152 10.95 -11.57 -15.62
C LEU A 152 9.90 -11.95 -16.67
N ASN A 153 9.71 -13.24 -16.89
CA ASN A 153 8.58 -13.75 -17.66
C ASN A 153 7.55 -14.27 -16.66
N SER A 154 6.98 -13.34 -15.89
CA SER A 154 6.20 -13.66 -14.69
C SER A 154 4.94 -14.46 -14.97
N TYR A 155 4.48 -14.45 -16.23
CA TYR A 155 3.33 -15.22 -16.69
C TYR A 155 3.67 -16.69 -16.98
N ALA A 156 4.89 -16.97 -17.42
CA ALA A 156 5.33 -18.33 -17.72
C ALA A 156 5.77 -19.11 -16.46
N ASP A 157 6.28 -18.40 -15.45
CA ASP A 157 6.68 -18.99 -14.17
C ASP A 157 6.06 -18.25 -12.97
N PRO A 158 4.83 -18.66 -12.56
CA PRO A 158 4.16 -18.08 -11.39
C PRO A 158 4.92 -18.28 -10.07
N ASN A 159 5.84 -19.25 -10.01
CA ASN A 159 6.62 -19.58 -8.82
C ASN A 159 7.99 -18.88 -8.80
N ASN A 160 8.21 -17.92 -9.71
CA ASN A 160 9.48 -17.20 -9.79
C ASN A 160 9.88 -16.65 -8.39
N PRO A 161 11.12 -16.89 -7.93
CA PRO A 161 11.56 -16.44 -6.60
C PRO A 161 11.44 -14.92 -6.41
N PHE A 162 11.64 -14.13 -7.45
CA PHE A 162 11.50 -12.67 -7.40
C PHE A 162 10.04 -12.28 -7.12
N LEU A 163 9.09 -12.86 -7.85
CA LEU A 163 7.66 -12.63 -7.64
C LEU A 163 7.22 -13.05 -6.24
N THR A 164 7.57 -14.26 -5.84
CA THR A 164 7.20 -14.83 -4.55
C THR A 164 7.71 -13.94 -3.41
N ASN A 165 8.98 -13.53 -3.47
CA ASN A 165 9.56 -12.65 -2.45
C ASN A 165 8.97 -11.24 -2.48
N ALA A 166 8.68 -10.69 -3.66
CA ALA A 166 8.04 -9.38 -3.78
C ALA A 166 6.62 -9.38 -3.19
N PHE A 167 5.81 -10.39 -3.51
CA PHE A 167 4.48 -10.55 -2.92
C PHE A 167 4.55 -10.74 -1.41
N ASN A 168 5.51 -11.53 -0.91
CA ASN A 168 5.73 -11.70 0.52
C ASN A 168 6.09 -10.37 1.19
N PHE A 169 6.96 -9.55 0.59
CA PHE A 169 7.32 -8.22 1.10
C PHE A 169 6.11 -7.28 1.15
N ILE A 170 5.35 -7.18 0.06
CA ILE A 170 4.15 -6.33 -0.03
C ILE A 170 3.10 -6.78 1.01
N ASN A 171 2.86 -8.09 1.10
CA ASN A 171 1.88 -8.65 2.03
C ASN A 171 2.32 -8.54 3.49
N ALA A 172 3.62 -8.70 3.80
CA ALA A 172 4.16 -8.48 5.13
C ALA A 172 4.00 -7.02 5.56
N SER A 173 4.21 -6.06 4.66
CA SER A 173 3.95 -4.65 4.94
C SER A 173 2.49 -4.40 5.29
N ASN A 174 1.54 -5.08 4.64
CA ASN A 174 0.11 -4.93 4.89
C ASN A 174 -0.38 -5.58 6.20
N ARG A 175 0.39 -6.48 6.82
CA ARG A 175 0.02 -7.16 8.09
C ARG A 175 0.26 -6.33 9.34
N THR A 176 0.98 -5.21 9.26
CA THR A 176 1.47 -4.42 10.41
C THR A 176 0.40 -3.67 11.24
N GLY A 177 -0.88 -3.94 11.03
CA GLY A 177 -1.99 -3.34 11.79
C GLY A 177 -2.94 -4.32 12.50
N ARG A 178 -2.68 -5.65 12.44
CA ARG A 178 -3.57 -6.64 13.07
C ARG A 178 -3.22 -6.79 14.55
N LEU A 179 -4.18 -6.51 15.43
CA LEU A 179 -4.12 -7.01 16.81
C LEU A 179 -4.15 -8.54 16.75
N PRO A 180 -3.34 -9.25 17.56
CA PRO A 180 -3.43 -10.71 17.69
C PRO A 180 -4.69 -11.05 18.48
N LEU A 181 -5.85 -10.84 17.87
CA LEU A 181 -7.13 -11.24 18.42
C LEU A 181 -7.40 -12.69 18.02
N PRO A 182 -7.91 -13.53 18.93
CA PRO A 182 -8.33 -14.89 18.61
C PRO A 182 -9.29 -14.92 17.41
N SER A 183 -9.22 -15.98 16.61
CA SER A 183 -10.00 -16.16 15.38
C SER A 183 -11.52 -16.12 15.60
N PHE A 184 -12.01 -16.37 16.80
CA PHE A 184 -13.43 -16.23 17.15
C PHE A 184 -13.88 -14.77 17.35
N ILE A 185 -12.97 -13.83 17.57
CA ILE A 185 -13.24 -12.39 17.71
C ILE A 185 -13.16 -11.68 16.35
N VAL A 186 -12.24 -12.10 15.49
CA VAL A 186 -12.04 -11.51 14.16
C VAL A 186 -12.74 -12.39 13.14
N ASN A 187 -13.88 -11.93 12.60
CA ASN A 187 -14.49 -12.58 11.45
C ASN A 187 -13.58 -12.43 10.22
N THR A 188 -12.70 -13.41 10.02
CA THR A 188 -11.68 -13.45 8.97
C THR A 188 -12.27 -13.44 7.55
N ASN A 189 -13.57 -13.72 7.40
CA ASN A 189 -14.29 -13.68 6.12
C ASN A 189 -14.55 -12.24 5.62
N ILE A 190 -14.65 -11.25 6.50
CA ILE A 190 -14.92 -9.86 6.11
C ILE A 190 -13.72 -9.26 5.37
N TYR A 191 -12.50 -9.58 5.81
CA TYR A 191 -11.28 -9.08 5.19
C TYR A 191 -10.90 -9.80 3.89
N ARG A 192 -11.30 -11.07 3.70
CA ARG A 192 -11.10 -11.76 2.41
C ARG A 192 -11.96 -11.13 1.30
N ARG A 193 -13.22 -10.77 1.60
CA ARG A 193 -14.14 -10.16 0.61
C ARG A 193 -13.70 -8.79 0.09
N VAL A 194 -13.10 -7.94 0.95
CA VAL A 194 -12.62 -6.60 0.54
C VAL A 194 -11.32 -6.67 -0.27
N VAL A 195 -10.58 -7.77 -0.19
CA VAL A 195 -9.31 -7.97 -0.93
C VAL A 195 -9.54 -8.78 -2.23
N SER A 196 -10.74 -9.34 -2.41
CA SER A 196 -11.19 -10.11 -3.57
C SER A 196 -12.26 -9.38 -4.41
N THR A 197 -12.40 -8.06 -4.25
CA THR A 197 -13.16 -7.16 -5.11
C THR A 197 -12.23 -6.05 -5.57
#